data_AF-A0ABC8SGL5-F1
#
_entry.id   AF-A0ABC8SGL5-F1
#
_cell.length_a   1.000
_cell.length_b   1.000
_cell.length_c   1.000
_cell.angle_alpha   90.00
_cell.angle_beta   90.00
_cell.angle_gamma   90.00
#
_symmetry.space_group_name_H-M   'P 1'
#
loop_
_entity.id
_entity.type
_entity.pdbx_description
1 polymer ?
#
loop_
_entity_poly.entity_id
_entity_poly.type
_entity_poly.pdbx_seq_one_letter_code
_entity_poly.pdbx_strand_id
1 'polypeptide(L)'
;MYDAGQEILSSGIYTYVDVRDVAYAHVQALEIASANGRYCLVETVTYSSETRKILHKFYPALNLLEKCKDEKPVIPPFQVSKERAKSLGIDFLPLEVSLRDTVESLREKKFLSF
;
A
#
# COMPACT_ATOMS: atom_id res chain seq x y z
N MET A 1 25.03 11.47 25.45
CA MET A 1 24.50 12.01 24.18
C MET A 1 23.64 10.92 23.58
N TYR A 2 22.34 11.13 23.55
CA TYR A 2 21.36 10.16 23.08
C TYR A 2 21.40 10.21 21.56
N ASP A 3 21.83 9.12 20.93
CA ASP A 3 21.70 8.96 19.47
C ASP A 3 20.22 9.09 19.14
N ALA A 4 19.87 10.11 18.36
CA ALA A 4 18.53 10.26 17.83
C ALA A 4 18.25 9.00 17.01
N GLY A 5 17.35 8.15 17.49
CA GLY A 5 16.99 6.90 16.82
C GLY A 5 16.65 7.20 15.37
N GLN A 6 17.55 6.83 14.47
CA GLN A 6 17.34 7.04 13.05
C GLN A 6 16.20 6.11 12.65
N GLU A 7 15.04 6.69 12.36
CA GLU A 7 13.87 5.98 11.84
C GLU A 7 14.22 5.41 10.46
N ILE A 8 14.82 4.22 10.46
CA ILE A 8 15.06 3.43 9.27
C ILE A 8 13.70 2.87 8.89
N LEU A 9 13.06 3.45 7.88
CA LEU A 9 11.92 2.82 7.22
C LEU A 9 12.38 1.44 6.73
N SER A 10 11.81 0.37 7.29
CA SER A 10 12.29 -0.98 7.04
C SER A 10 12.23 -1.32 5.54
N SER A 11 13.36 -1.78 5.00
CA SER A 11 13.43 -2.35 3.66
C SER A 11 12.69 -3.68 3.62
N GLY A 12 11.81 -3.88 2.64
CA GLY A 12 11.06 -5.13 2.53
C GLY A 12 10.05 -5.15 1.40
N ILE A 13 9.41 -6.32 1.25
CA ILE A 13 8.25 -6.52 0.37
C ILE A 13 6.98 -6.27 1.20
N TYR A 14 6.07 -5.47 0.66
CA TYR A 14 4.79 -5.13 1.26
C TYR A 14 3.64 -5.49 0.32
N THR A 15 2.50 -5.83 0.91
CA THR A 15 1.24 -6.02 0.19
C THR A 15 0.32 -4.85 0.46
N TYR A 16 -0.21 -4.24 -0.60
CA TYR A 16 -1.07 -3.06 -0.54
C TYR A 16 -2.48 -3.38 -1.04
N VAL A 17 -3.45 -2.71 -0.44
CA VAL A 17 -4.86 -2.68 -0.88
C VAL A 17 -5.48 -1.37 -0.39
N ASP A 18 -6.38 -0.78 -1.17
CA ASP A 18 -7.11 0.41 -0.75
C ASP A 18 -8.17 0.05 0.30
N VAL A 19 -8.34 0.89 1.32
CA VAL A 19 -9.33 0.66 2.38
C VAL A 19 -10.77 0.62 1.86
N ARG A 20 -11.07 1.34 0.76
CA ARG A 20 -12.38 1.32 0.09
C ARG A 20 -12.65 -0.03 -0.55
N ASP A 21 -11.63 -0.65 -1.17
CA ASP A 21 -11.74 -1.99 -1.74
C ASP A 21 -11.98 -3.02 -0.64
N VAL A 22 -11.32 -2.87 0.51
CA VAL A 22 -11.54 -3.73 1.68
C VAL A 22 -12.98 -3.59 2.19
N ALA A 23 -13.48 -2.38 2.38
CA ALA A 23 -14.85 -2.15 2.83
C ALA A 23 -15.88 -2.74 1.86
N TYR A 24 -15.70 -2.46 0.56
CA TYR A 24 -16.57 -2.99 -0.49
C TYR A 24 -16.53 -4.53 -0.53
N ALA A 25 -15.36 -5.15 -0.41
CA ALA A 25 -15.22 -6.60 -0.34
C ALA A 25 -16.03 -7.22 0.81
N HIS A 26 -16.03 -6.59 1.99
CA HIS A 26 -16.77 -7.09 3.14
C HIS A 26 -18.28 -7.04 2.91
N VAL A 27 -18.79 -5.93 2.34
CA VAL A 27 -20.21 -5.81 1.98
C VAL A 27 -20.58 -6.87 0.95
N GLN A 28 -19.82 -6.99 -0.13
CA GLN A 28 -20.08 -7.96 -1.20
C GLN A 28 -20.01 -9.41 -0.71
N ALA A 29 -19.04 -9.75 0.14
CA ALA A 29 -18.93 -11.09 0.71
C ALA A 29 -20.09 -11.45 1.64
N LEU A 30 -20.74 -10.46 2.25
CA LEU A 30 -21.93 -10.65 3.08
C LEU A 30 -23.20 -10.79 2.22
N GLU A 31 -23.33 -9.98 1.17
CA GLU A 31 -24.56 -9.87 0.38
C GLU A 31 -24.67 -10.95 -0.72
N ILE A 32 -23.55 -11.40 -1.28
CA ILE A 32 -23.53 -12.43 -2.31
C ILE A 32 -23.74 -13.80 -1.65
N ALA A 33 -24.93 -14.38 -1.82
CA ALA A 33 -25.29 -15.65 -1.18
C ALA A 33 -24.37 -16.84 -1.51
N SER A 34 -23.68 -16.80 -2.65
CA SER A 34 -22.70 -17.83 -3.04
C SER A 34 -21.28 -17.58 -2.49
N ALA A 35 -21.02 -16.43 -1.87
CA ALA A 35 -19.73 -16.13 -1.27
C ALA A 35 -19.45 -17.05 -0.08
N ASN A 36 -18.23 -17.55 0.01
CA ASN A 36 -17.86 -18.52 1.04
C ASN A 36 -16.33 -18.58 1.22
N GLY A 37 -15.86 -19.12 2.35
CA GLY A 37 -14.43 -19.35 2.56
C GLY A 37 -13.62 -18.05 2.67
N ARG A 38 -12.42 -18.03 2.07
CA ARG A 38 -11.41 -16.97 2.24
C ARG A 38 -11.15 -16.19 0.96
N TYR A 39 -10.99 -14.87 1.09
CA TYR A 39 -10.72 -13.93 0.00
C TYR A 39 -9.43 -13.16 0.31
N CYS A 40 -8.42 -13.26 -0.55
CA CYS A 40 -7.21 -12.45 -0.43
C CYS A 40 -7.47 -11.07 -1.05
N LEU A 41 -7.32 -10.01 -0.25
CA LEU A 41 -7.47 -8.63 -0.69
C LEU A 41 -6.10 -7.97 -0.78
N VAL A 42 -5.47 -8.11 -1.94
CA VAL A 42 -4.16 -7.53 -2.25
C VAL A 42 -4.20 -7.01 -3.68
N GLU A 43 -3.99 -5.71 -3.85
CA GLU A 43 -3.82 -5.09 -5.15
C GLU A 43 -2.39 -5.29 -5.63
N THR A 44 -1.39 -4.77 -4.91
CA THR A 44 0.01 -4.86 -5.36
C THR A 44 0.89 -5.45 -4.28
N VAL A 45 1.81 -6.32 -4.67
CA VAL A 45 2.95 -6.77 -3.86
C VAL A 45 4.19 -6.08 -4.43
N THR A 46 4.82 -5.20 -3.67
CA THR A 46 5.98 -4.45 -4.16
C THR A 46 6.95 -4.12 -3.04
N TYR A 47 8.17 -3.73 -3.41
CA TYR A 47 9.15 -3.29 -2.44
C TYR A 47 8.84 -1.89 -1.91
N SER A 48 9.24 -1.61 -0.68
CA SER A 48 9.15 -0.25 -0.13
C SER A 48 9.88 0.79 -0.98
N SER A 49 10.94 0.41 -1.71
CA SER A 49 11.64 1.29 -2.66
C SER A 49 10.75 1.75 -3.82
N GLU A 50 9.89 0.89 -4.35
CA GLU A 50 8.94 1.27 -5.42
C GLU A 50 7.85 2.18 -4.88
N THR A 51 7.30 1.89 -3.70
CA THR A 51 6.36 2.79 -3.01
C THR A 51 6.97 4.19 -2.81
N ARG A 52 8.24 4.26 -2.38
CA ARG A 52 8.94 5.54 -2.24
C ARG A 52 9.15 6.26 -3.57
N LYS A 53 9.46 5.55 -4.65
CA LYS A 53 9.58 6.16 -5.98
C LYS A 53 8.25 6.78 -6.42
N ILE A 54 7.13 6.09 -6.19
CA ILE A 54 5.79 6.61 -6.47
C ILE A 54 5.52 7.87 -5.63
N LEU A 55 5.76 7.81 -4.32
CA LEU A 55 5.58 8.95 -3.43
C LEU A 55 6.46 10.14 -3.80
N HIS A 56 7.74 9.91 -4.11
CA HIS A 56 8.67 10.96 -4.55
C HIS A 56 8.26 11.58 -5.88
N LYS A 57 7.69 10.80 -6.81
CA LYS A 57 7.16 11.32 -8.08
C LYS A 57 6.00 12.29 -7.86
N PHE A 58 5.10 11.99 -6.94
CA PHE A 58 3.94 12.85 -6.64
C PHE A 58 4.27 13.99 -5.68
N TYR A 59 5.16 13.75 -4.73
CA TYR A 59 5.45 14.64 -3.60
C TYR A 59 6.97 14.70 -3.34
N PRO A 60 7.76 15.32 -4.24
CA PRO A 60 9.22 15.37 -4.11
C PRO A 60 9.68 16.04 -2.81
N ALA A 61 8.88 16.97 -2.27
CA ALA A 61 9.16 17.66 -1.00
C ALA A 61 9.13 16.74 0.24
N LEU A 62 8.61 15.51 0.15
CA LEU A 62 8.61 14.55 1.27
C LEU A 62 10.02 14.03 1.62
N ASN A 63 11.06 14.28 0.81
CA ASN A 63 12.46 13.88 1.06
C ASN A 63 12.65 12.42 1.52
N LEU A 64 11.86 11.49 0.97
CA LEU A 64 11.81 10.08 1.41
C LEU A 64 12.99 9.23 0.94
N LEU A 65 13.73 9.67 -0.09
CA LEU A 65 14.77 8.87 -0.73
C LEU A 65 16.10 8.89 0.03
N GLU A 66 16.42 9.96 0.77
CA GLU A 66 17.71 10.10 1.45
C GLU A 66 17.89 9.15 2.64
N LYS A 67 16.79 8.61 3.20
CA LYS A 67 16.83 7.91 4.49
C LYS A 67 17.03 6.39 4.43
N CYS A 68 17.25 5.79 3.25
CA CYS A 68 17.31 4.33 3.15
C CYS A 68 18.54 3.82 2.39
N LYS A 69 19.32 2.95 3.05
CA LYS A 69 20.29 2.09 2.38
C LYS A 69 19.50 0.96 1.71
N ASP A 70 19.09 1.18 0.47
CA ASP A 70 18.44 0.14 -0.32
C ASP A 70 19.45 -0.91 -0.74
N GLU A 71 19.70 -1.89 0.11
CA GLU A 71 20.21 -3.17 -0.35
C GLU A 71 19.17 -3.76 -1.30
N LYS A 72 19.54 -3.96 -2.57
CA LYS A 72 18.65 -4.56 -3.57
C LYS A 72 18.16 -5.90 -3.02
N PRO A 73 16.86 -6.05 -2.76
CA PRO A 73 16.34 -7.33 -2.33
C PRO A 73 16.59 -8.35 -3.44
N VAL A 74 17.24 -9.46 -3.07
CA VAL A 74 17.59 -10.56 -3.98
C VAL A 74 16.33 -11.37 -4.37
N ILE A 75 15.23 -11.20 -3.63
CA ILE A 75 14.01 -12.04 -3.71
C ILE A 75 12.88 -11.27 -4.40
N PRO A 76 12.44 -11.64 -5.62
CA PRO A 76 11.37 -10.93 -6.32
C PRO A 76 10.06 -10.89 -5.51
N PRO A 77 9.20 -9.86 -5.69
CA PRO A 77 7.89 -9.83 -5.07
C PRO A 77 7.07 -11.06 -5.49
N PHE A 78 6.50 -11.74 -4.51
CA PHE A 78 5.57 -12.85 -4.77
C PHE A 78 4.24 -12.32 -5.31
N GLN A 79 3.44 -13.20 -5.92
CA GLN A 79 2.11 -12.86 -6.42
C GLN A 79 1.03 -13.40 -5.47
N VAL A 80 -0.07 -12.66 -5.37
CA VAL A 80 -1.28 -13.07 -4.64
C VAL A 80 -2.43 -13.19 -5.64
N SER A 81 -3.13 -14.31 -5.63
CA SER A 81 -4.29 -14.51 -6.51
C SER A 81 -5.40 -13.51 -6.15
N LYS A 82 -5.89 -12.81 -7.17
CA LYS A 82 -7.01 -11.87 -7.09
C LYS A 82 -8.33 -12.48 -7.54
N GLU A 83 -8.34 -13.72 -8.01
CA GLU A 83 -9.50 -14.34 -8.68
C GLU A 83 -10.74 -14.37 -7.79
N ARG A 84 -10.59 -14.82 -6.55
CA ARG A 84 -11.69 -14.86 -5.58
C ARG A 84 -12.18 -13.46 -5.22
N ALA A 85 -11.27 -12.51 -5.05
CA ALA A 85 -11.66 -11.12 -4.76
C ALA A 85 -12.44 -10.51 -5.93
N LYS A 86 -11.99 -10.73 -7.16
CA LYS A 86 -12.71 -10.31 -8.37
C LYS A 86 -14.08 -10.97 -8.52
N SER A 87 -14.26 -12.21 -8.02
CA SER A 87 -15.58 -12.85 -8.02
C SER A 87 -16.60 -12.16 -7.09
N LEU A 88 -16.17 -11.27 -6.20
CA LEU A 88 -17.03 -10.39 -5.42
C LEU A 88 -17.40 -9.09 -6.18
N GLY A 89 -16.95 -8.93 -7.42
CA GLY A 89 -17.17 -7.72 -8.22
C GLY A 89 -16.23 -6.56 -7.86
N ILE A 90 -15.12 -6.84 -7.16
CA ILE A 90 -14.10 -5.84 -6.81
C ILE A 90 -13.25 -5.55 -8.04
N ASP A 91 -13.09 -4.27 -8.36
CA ASP A 91 -12.02 -3.77 -9.22
C ASP A 91 -11.06 -2.94 -8.36
N PHE A 92 -9.86 -3.46 -8.16
CA PHE A 92 -8.94 -2.89 -7.18
C PHE A 92 -8.41 -1.53 -7.62
N LEU A 93 -8.44 -0.57 -6.70
CA LEU A 93 -7.85 0.75 -6.91
C LEU A 93 -6.32 0.66 -6.98
N PRO A 94 -5.68 1.22 -8.02
CA PRO A 94 -4.23 1.19 -8.15
C PRO A 94 -3.50 1.79 -6.93
N LEU A 95 -2.35 1.21 -6.59
CA LEU A 95 -1.49 1.68 -5.50
C LEU A 95 -1.23 3.19 -5.56
N GLU A 96 -0.99 3.75 -6.73
CA GLU A 96 -0.74 5.19 -6.94
C GLU A 96 -1.90 6.06 -6.45
N VAL A 97 -3.14 5.63 -6.69
CA VAL A 97 -4.35 6.33 -6.23
C VAL A 97 -4.42 6.27 -4.72
N SER A 98 -4.25 5.07 -4.15
CA SER A 98 -4.26 4.85 -2.70
C SER A 98 -3.22 5.70 -1.97
N LEU A 99 -1.99 5.77 -2.51
CA LEU A 99 -0.91 6.55 -1.92
C LEU A 99 -1.17 8.05 -2.01
N ARG A 100 -1.66 8.55 -3.15
CA ARG A 100 -2.00 9.96 -3.32
C ARG A 100 -3.07 10.37 -2.31
N ASP A 101 -4.16 9.62 -2.26
CA ASP A 101 -5.30 9.90 -1.38
C ASP A 101 -4.89 9.79 0.10
N THR A 102 -3.96 8.88 0.44
CA THR A 102 -3.38 8.77 1.78
C THR A 102 -2.60 10.03 2.16
N VAL A 103 -1.70 10.51 1.29
CA VAL A 103 -0.92 11.73 1.57
C VAL A 103 -1.82 12.94 1.74
N GLU A 104 -2.82 13.11 0.87
CA GLU A 104 -3.76 14.23 0.98
C GLU A 104 -4.59 14.14 2.26
N SER A 105 -5.10 12.95 2.63
CA SER A 105 -5.81 12.72 3.89
C SER A 105 -4.94 13.06 5.12
N LEU A 106 -3.64 12.74 5.08
CA LEU A 106 -2.70 13.10 6.14
C LEU A 106 -2.43 14.61 6.20
N ARG A 107 -2.35 15.30 5.06
CA ARG A 107 -2.21 16.77 4.98
C ARG A 107 -3.45 17.48 5.51
N GLU A 108 -4.64 17.07 5.07
CA GLU A 108 -5.93 17.61 5.53
C GLU A 108 -6.09 17.47 7.04
N LYS A 109 -5.65 16.34 7.60
CA LYS A 109 -5.67 16.05 9.03
C LYS A 109 -4.47 16.62 9.80
N LYS A 110 -3.61 17.40 9.16
CA LYS A 110 -2.45 18.08 9.77
C LYS A 110 -1.40 17.14 10.37
N PHE A 111 -1.34 15.89 9.90
CA PHE A 111 -0.27 14.94 10.25
C PHE A 111 0.97 15.09 9.36
N LEU A 112 0.82 15.73 8.19
CA LEU A 112 1.92 16.07 7.31
C LEU A 112 1.90 17.57 6.98
N SER A 113 3.07 18.19 7.04
CA SER A 113 3.29 19.58 6.62
C SER A 113 4.57 19.64 5.79
N PHE A 114 4.43 19.99 4.51
CA PHE A 114 5.50 20.23 3.57
C PHE A 114 4.97 21.06 2.40
#